data_AF-A0AAU9SWT4-F1
#
_entry.id   AF-A0AAU9SWT4-F1
#
_cell.length_a   1.000
_cell.length_b   1.000
_cell.length_c   1.000
_cell.angle_alpha   90.00
_cell.angle_beta   90.00
_cell.angle_gamma   90.00
#
_symmetry.space_group_name_H-M   'P 1'
#
loop_
_entity.id
_entity.type
_entity.pdbx_description
1 polymer ?
#
loop_
_entity_poly.entity_id
_entity_poly.type
_entity_poly.pdbx_seq_one_letter_code
_entity_poly.pdbx_strand_id
1 'polypeptide(L)'
;MLSSSLTHPQRFDVFLSFRGKDTRRTLISFLYKELTRNGLRTFKDDMDLEIGRRISQEISLAIQNSKVAIVVVSLGYPDSGWCLDELVEIMDAERKGSLVVIPIFYDVDPSHLRRQIRKVAKQFKKHEEREDQQTMVSWRQALVSLAAISGQCLRDWKDDSKLVEEVTKKTFMLLFSARPPPLLLSNICCITSVFYMNVIDEVFRTLVEQMKDIKGSKVENHKLCASVYYRNIDEKDWPVIAQRVHDHLKQYPRLRLTHGRKVLEVRPVIDWNRGRAVDFLLESPRMHNNLLV
;
A
#
# COMPACT_ATOMS: atom_id res chain seq x y z
N MET A 1 35.54 -19.58 19.79
CA MET A 1 34.14 -19.16 20.04
C MET A 1 33.73 -18.26 18.88
N LEU A 2 32.97 -18.81 17.93
CA LEU A 2 32.51 -18.06 16.76
C LEU A 2 31.27 -17.27 17.17
N SER A 3 31.40 -15.94 17.15
CA SER A 3 30.32 -15.00 17.39
C SER A 3 29.22 -15.24 16.35
N SER A 4 28.11 -15.82 16.79
CA SER A 4 26.88 -15.91 16.00
C SER A 4 26.35 -14.49 15.82
N SER A 5 26.53 -13.94 14.62
CA SER A 5 25.89 -12.71 14.21
C SER A 5 24.38 -12.95 14.26
N LEU A 6 23.71 -12.48 15.31
CA LEU A 6 22.26 -12.43 15.40
C LEU A 6 21.78 -11.44 14.33
N THR A 7 21.53 -11.94 13.12
CA THR A 7 20.84 -11.18 12.08
C THR A 7 19.48 -10.81 12.63
N HIS A 8 19.23 -9.51 12.83
CA HIS A 8 17.90 -9.05 13.18
C HIS A 8 16.89 -9.61 12.16
N PRO A 9 15.73 -10.15 12.59
CA PRO A 9 14.70 -10.62 11.68
C PRO A 9 14.37 -9.52 10.68
N GLN A 10 14.51 -9.82 9.39
CA GLN A 10 14.28 -8.85 8.34
C GLN A 10 12.81 -8.46 8.38
N ARG A 11 12.52 -7.23 8.77
CA ARG A 11 11.15 -6.75 8.93
C ARG A 11 10.58 -6.45 7.55
N PHE A 12 9.45 -7.06 7.22
CA PHE A 12 8.73 -6.80 5.98
C PHE A 12 7.56 -5.86 6.22
N ASP A 13 7.20 -5.09 5.21
CA ASP A 13 6.00 -4.26 5.24
C ASP A 13 4.81 -5.09 4.73
N VAL A 14 5.05 -5.91 3.71
CA VAL A 14 4.04 -6.73 3.04
C VAL A 14 4.49 -8.20 2.96
N PHE A 15 3.58 -9.12 3.30
CA PHE A 15 3.68 -10.54 2.97
C PHE A 15 2.80 -10.83 1.74
N LEU A 16 3.35 -11.40 0.67
CA LEU A 16 2.60 -11.71 -0.55
C LEU A 16 2.41 -13.22 -0.69
N SER A 17 1.20 -13.70 -0.37
CA SER A 17 0.77 -15.09 -0.46
C SER A 17 0.08 -15.38 -1.78
N PHE A 18 0.51 -16.41 -2.51
CA PHE A 18 -0.07 -16.78 -3.80
C PHE A 18 0.24 -18.20 -4.22
N ARG A 19 -0.57 -18.74 -5.15
CA ARG A 19 -0.21 -19.98 -5.84
C ARG A 19 0.67 -19.67 -7.05
N GLY A 20 1.96 -19.98 -6.93
CA GLY A 20 2.95 -19.72 -7.98
C GLY A 20 2.58 -20.25 -9.36
N LYS A 21 2.15 -21.51 -9.43
CA LYS A 21 1.70 -22.16 -10.68
C LYS A 21 0.62 -21.40 -11.42
N ASP A 22 -0.22 -20.66 -10.71
CA ASP A 22 -1.40 -20.00 -11.29
C ASP A 22 -1.12 -18.55 -11.67
N THR A 23 -0.31 -17.83 -10.87
CA THR A 23 -0.27 -16.35 -10.92
C THR A 23 1.14 -15.75 -10.95
N ARG A 24 2.21 -16.54 -10.82
CA ARG A 24 3.61 -16.04 -10.72
C ARG A 24 4.00 -15.11 -11.87
N ARG A 25 3.74 -15.53 -13.11
CA ARG A 25 4.18 -14.82 -14.33
C ARG A 25 3.17 -13.76 -14.81
N THR A 26 2.01 -13.67 -14.16
CA THR A 26 0.94 -12.73 -14.49
C THR A 26 0.84 -11.70 -13.35
N LEU A 27 -0.30 -11.62 -12.68
CA LEU A 27 -0.62 -10.63 -11.65
C LEU A 27 0.49 -10.45 -10.61
N ILE A 28 1.08 -11.54 -10.11
CA ILE A 28 2.07 -11.47 -9.01
C ILE A 28 3.36 -10.77 -9.45
N SER A 29 3.81 -10.99 -10.69
CA SER A 29 5.01 -10.33 -11.19
C SER A 29 4.84 -8.81 -11.24
N PHE A 30 3.67 -8.34 -11.67
CA PHE A 30 3.35 -6.91 -11.74
C PHE A 30 3.12 -6.33 -10.33
N LEU A 31 2.36 -7.02 -9.49
CA LEU A 31 2.08 -6.58 -8.13
C LEU A 31 3.37 -6.47 -7.30
N TYR A 32 4.21 -7.49 -7.31
CA TYR A 32 5.48 -7.48 -6.59
C TYR A 32 6.39 -6.33 -7.07
N LYS A 33 6.47 -6.13 -8.39
CA LYS A 33 7.23 -5.04 -8.99
C LYS A 33 6.70 -3.68 -8.53
N GLU A 34 5.39 -3.50 -8.50
CA GLU A 34 4.76 -2.23 -8.14
C GLU A 34 4.90 -1.92 -6.65
N LEU A 35 4.68 -2.90 -5.76
CA LEU A 35 4.94 -2.76 -4.33
C LEU A 35 6.40 -2.36 -4.06
N THR A 36 7.35 -3.05 -4.70
CA THR A 36 8.79 -2.79 -4.53
C THR A 36 9.18 -1.41 -5.08
N ARG A 37 8.63 -1.02 -6.24
CA ARG A 37 8.81 0.33 -6.81
C ARG A 37 8.32 1.43 -5.88
N ASN A 38 7.26 1.17 -5.12
CA ASN A 38 6.71 2.10 -4.13
C ASN A 38 7.43 2.01 -2.76
N GLY A 39 8.58 1.32 -2.69
CA GLY A 39 9.41 1.25 -1.49
C GLY A 39 8.87 0.32 -0.40
N LEU A 40 7.88 -0.53 -0.71
CA LEU A 40 7.33 -1.49 0.23
C LEU A 40 8.20 -2.75 0.26
N ARG A 41 8.83 -3.03 1.40
CA ARG A 41 9.62 -4.26 1.57
C ARG A 41 8.66 -5.43 1.60
N THR A 42 8.67 -6.20 0.52
CA THR A 42 7.68 -7.26 0.29
C THR A 42 8.37 -8.61 0.35
N PHE A 43 7.93 -9.48 1.25
CA PHE A 43 8.24 -10.90 1.19
C PHE A 43 7.38 -11.53 0.11
N LYS A 44 8.01 -12.12 -0.90
CA LYS A 44 7.33 -12.78 -2.02
C LYS A 44 7.42 -14.28 -1.80
N ASP A 45 6.32 -14.89 -1.37
CA ASP A 45 6.26 -16.31 -1.10
C ASP A 45 6.19 -17.12 -2.42
N ASP A 46 7.36 -17.29 -3.05
CA ASP A 46 7.48 -17.85 -4.39
C ASP A 46 7.57 -19.40 -4.38
N MET A 47 6.48 -20.01 -3.93
CA MET A 47 6.34 -21.40 -3.51
C MET A 47 6.71 -22.55 -4.46
N ASP A 48 7.00 -22.30 -5.74
CA ASP A 48 7.47 -23.40 -6.63
C ASP A 48 9.00 -23.52 -6.66
N LEU A 49 9.72 -22.74 -5.84
CA LEU A 49 11.18 -22.83 -5.68
C LEU A 49 11.62 -23.64 -4.45
N GLU A 50 10.76 -23.79 -3.44
CA GLU A 50 11.09 -24.49 -2.19
C GLU A 50 10.56 -25.94 -2.18
N ILE A 51 11.47 -26.89 -2.38
CA ILE A 51 11.16 -28.32 -2.32
C ILE A 51 11.19 -28.78 -0.84
N GLY A 52 10.03 -29.07 -0.26
CA GLY A 52 9.91 -30.21 0.67
C GLY A 52 9.75 -30.01 2.18
N ARG A 53 9.26 -28.88 2.72
CA ARG A 53 8.96 -28.78 4.18
C ARG A 53 7.72 -27.96 4.54
N ARG A 54 6.62 -28.57 5.03
CA ARG A 54 5.43 -27.85 5.55
C ARG A 54 5.85 -26.62 6.38
N ILE A 55 5.70 -25.43 5.78
CA ILE A 55 6.12 -24.10 6.25
C ILE A 55 7.55 -24.04 6.81
N SER A 56 8.45 -23.35 6.11
CA SER A 56 9.76 -23.04 6.66
C SER A 56 9.63 -22.06 7.83
N GLN A 57 10.49 -22.17 8.86
CA GLN A 57 10.54 -21.19 9.96
C GLN A 57 10.68 -19.74 9.45
N GLU A 58 11.28 -19.58 8.27
CA GLU A 58 11.42 -18.31 7.57
C GLU A 58 10.08 -17.72 7.15
N ILE A 59 9.16 -18.53 6.61
CA ILE A 59 7.81 -18.08 6.23
C ILE A 59 7.01 -17.64 7.46
N SER A 60 6.98 -18.45 8.53
CA SER A 60 6.29 -18.06 9.76
C SER A 60 6.84 -16.75 10.34
N LEU A 61 8.17 -16.59 10.33
CA LEU A 61 8.82 -15.35 10.76
C LEU A 61 8.48 -14.18 9.83
N ALA A 62 8.40 -14.39 8.52
CA ALA A 62 8.04 -13.36 7.56
C ALA A 62 6.59 -12.90 7.75
N ILE A 63 5.65 -13.81 8.00
CA ILE A 63 4.25 -13.48 8.32
C ILE A 63 4.20 -12.65 9.61
N GLN A 64 4.85 -13.10 10.68
CA GLN A 64 4.86 -12.42 11.98
C GLN A 64 5.52 -11.04 11.94
N ASN A 65 6.53 -10.86 11.09
CA ASN A 65 7.25 -9.60 10.95
C ASN A 65 6.65 -8.67 9.88
N SER A 66 5.59 -9.08 9.19
CA SER A 66 4.85 -8.28 8.23
C SER A 66 3.75 -7.46 8.91
N LYS A 67 3.29 -6.39 8.23
CA LYS A 67 2.17 -5.55 8.70
C LYS A 67 0.92 -5.71 7.87
N VAL A 68 1.08 -5.98 6.59
CA VAL A 68 -0.01 -6.33 5.68
C VAL A 68 0.31 -7.68 5.04
N ALA A 69 -0.69 -8.54 4.89
CA ALA A 69 -0.62 -9.70 4.00
C ALA A 69 -1.58 -9.50 2.83
N ILE A 70 -1.06 -9.61 1.61
CA ILE A 70 -1.87 -9.66 0.39
C ILE A 70 -1.99 -11.12 0.00
N VAL A 71 -3.22 -11.65 0.01
CA VAL A 71 -3.51 -13.05 -0.28
C VAL A 71 -4.21 -13.15 -1.62
N VAL A 72 -3.50 -13.67 -2.63
CA VAL A 72 -4.01 -13.85 -3.99
C VAL A 72 -4.54 -15.26 -4.15
N VAL A 73 -5.86 -15.42 -4.01
CA VAL A 73 -6.54 -16.70 -4.13
C VAL A 73 -6.95 -16.95 -5.57
N SER A 74 -6.18 -17.80 -6.24
CA SER A 74 -6.50 -18.36 -7.55
C SER A 74 -7.23 -19.70 -7.44
N LEU A 75 -7.73 -20.20 -8.56
CA LEU A 75 -8.51 -21.44 -8.60
C LEU A 75 -7.74 -22.68 -8.11
N GLY A 76 -6.42 -22.72 -8.28
CA GLY A 76 -5.56 -23.80 -7.80
C GLY A 76 -5.01 -23.60 -6.39
N TYR A 77 -5.23 -22.45 -5.76
CA TYR A 77 -4.76 -22.17 -4.39
C TYR A 77 -5.24 -23.22 -3.38
N PRO A 78 -6.53 -23.63 -3.35
CA PRO A 78 -7.00 -24.64 -2.38
C PRO A 78 -6.55 -26.07 -2.67
N ASP A 79 -5.94 -26.34 -3.83
CA ASP A 79 -5.35 -27.66 -4.14
C ASP A 79 -3.97 -27.83 -3.48
N SER A 80 -3.38 -26.75 -2.98
CA SER A 80 -2.05 -26.74 -2.35
C SER A 80 -2.18 -26.74 -0.84
N GLY A 81 -1.86 -27.88 -0.20
CA GLY A 81 -1.84 -27.98 1.27
C GLY A 81 -0.95 -26.92 1.92
N TRP A 82 0.19 -26.59 1.28
CA TRP A 82 1.06 -25.52 1.75
C TRP A 82 0.40 -24.15 1.76
N CYS A 83 -0.28 -23.78 0.67
CA CYS A 83 -0.97 -22.49 0.60
C CYS A 83 -2.08 -22.42 1.68
N LEU A 84 -2.68 -23.57 2.02
CA LEU A 84 -3.68 -23.65 3.08
C LEU A 84 -3.07 -23.57 4.48
N ASP A 85 -1.91 -24.21 4.71
CA ASP A 85 -1.16 -24.09 5.97
C ASP A 85 -0.74 -22.63 6.19
N GLU A 86 -0.17 -21.99 5.18
CA GLU A 86 0.20 -20.57 5.24
C GLU A 86 -1.01 -19.69 5.53
N LEU A 87 -2.14 -19.95 4.86
CA LEU A 87 -3.36 -19.19 5.09
C LEU A 87 -3.84 -19.33 6.54
N VAL A 88 -3.68 -20.49 7.18
CA VAL A 88 -3.99 -20.66 8.61
C VAL A 88 -3.12 -19.72 9.45
N GLU A 89 -1.81 -19.66 9.21
CA GLU A 89 -0.91 -18.76 9.95
C GLU A 89 -1.24 -17.28 9.74
N ILE A 90 -1.53 -16.88 8.50
CA ILE A 90 -1.93 -15.51 8.14
C ILE A 90 -3.24 -15.13 8.86
N MET A 91 -4.25 -16.00 8.80
CA MET A 91 -5.55 -15.73 9.44
C MET A 91 -5.46 -15.73 10.95
N ASP A 92 -4.54 -16.51 11.54
CA ASP A 92 -4.28 -16.45 12.98
C ASP A 92 -3.55 -15.17 13.40
N ALA A 93 -2.64 -14.66 12.57
CA ALA A 93 -1.99 -13.36 12.81
C ALA A 93 -2.97 -12.18 12.65
N GLU A 94 -3.92 -12.28 11.72
CA GLU A 94 -5.01 -11.33 11.50
C GLU A 94 -5.96 -11.29 12.70
N ARG A 95 -6.41 -12.46 13.16
CA ARG A 95 -7.28 -12.60 14.33
C ARG A 95 -6.67 -12.02 15.60
N LYS A 96 -5.34 -12.10 15.74
CA LYS A 96 -4.58 -11.51 16.85
C LYS A 96 -4.37 -9.99 16.71
N GLY A 97 -4.81 -9.37 15.62
CA GLY A 97 -4.65 -7.94 15.33
C GLY A 97 -3.23 -7.53 14.97
N SER A 98 -2.35 -8.50 14.66
CA SER A 98 -0.93 -8.24 14.40
C SER A 98 -0.61 -7.99 12.91
N LEU A 99 -1.55 -8.37 12.04
CA LEU A 99 -1.43 -8.37 10.58
C LEU A 99 -2.76 -7.93 9.96
N VAL A 100 -2.73 -7.07 8.95
CA VAL A 100 -3.93 -6.70 8.18
C VAL A 100 -3.96 -7.52 6.89
N VAL A 101 -5.09 -8.12 6.55
CA VAL A 101 -5.22 -8.96 5.35
C VAL A 101 -5.96 -8.23 4.22
N ILE A 102 -5.41 -8.28 3.01
CA ILE A 102 -6.03 -7.81 1.77
C ILE A 102 -6.25 -9.03 0.85
N PRO A 103 -7.48 -9.54 0.74
CA PRO A 103 -7.78 -10.63 -0.20
C PRO A 103 -7.87 -10.10 -1.64
N ILE A 104 -7.30 -10.85 -2.58
CA ILE A 104 -7.52 -10.71 -4.02
C ILE A 104 -8.07 -12.05 -4.54
N PHE A 105 -9.30 -12.03 -5.04
CA PHE A 105 -9.95 -13.21 -5.60
C PHE A 105 -9.72 -13.23 -7.12
N TYR A 106 -8.73 -14.02 -7.54
CA TYR A 106 -8.24 -14.06 -8.93
C TYR A 106 -8.93 -15.17 -9.72
N ASP A 107 -9.96 -14.78 -10.47
CA ASP A 107 -10.88 -15.67 -11.18
C ASP A 107 -11.54 -16.74 -10.29
N VAL A 108 -11.82 -16.35 -9.04
CA VAL A 108 -12.53 -17.17 -8.06
C VAL A 108 -13.67 -16.36 -7.46
N ASP A 109 -14.83 -16.98 -7.35
CA ASP A 109 -15.95 -16.40 -6.62
C ASP A 109 -15.75 -16.63 -5.11
N PRO A 110 -15.74 -15.58 -4.26
CA PRO A 110 -15.59 -15.72 -2.82
C PRO A 110 -16.61 -16.67 -2.19
N SER A 111 -17.82 -16.78 -2.75
CA SER A 111 -18.85 -17.73 -2.28
C SER A 111 -18.44 -19.19 -2.46
N HIS A 112 -17.65 -19.51 -3.50
CA HIS A 112 -17.11 -20.85 -3.69
C HIS A 112 -16.10 -21.20 -2.61
N LEU A 113 -15.29 -20.22 -2.19
CA LEU A 113 -14.34 -20.38 -1.09
C LEU A 113 -15.06 -20.48 0.25
N ARG A 114 -16.05 -19.61 0.51
CA ARG A 114 -16.81 -19.55 1.77
C ARG A 114 -17.66 -20.78 2.02
N ARG A 115 -18.27 -21.33 0.97
CA ARG A 115 -19.15 -22.52 1.07
C ARG A 115 -18.42 -23.82 0.72
N GLN A 116 -17.14 -23.73 0.32
CA GLN A 116 -16.31 -24.85 -0.17
C GLN A 116 -17.04 -25.72 -1.21
N ILE A 117 -17.64 -25.10 -2.22
CA ILE A 117 -18.43 -25.78 -3.26
C ILE A 117 -17.66 -25.91 -4.59
N ARG A 118 -18.26 -26.62 -5.56
CA ARG A 118 -17.74 -26.81 -6.93
C ARG A 118 -16.31 -27.36 -6.93
N LYS A 119 -15.36 -26.63 -7.50
CA LYS A 119 -13.96 -27.08 -7.63
C LYS A 119 -13.25 -27.13 -6.28
N VAL A 120 -13.59 -26.22 -5.36
CA VAL A 120 -13.06 -26.22 -3.99
C VAL A 120 -13.44 -27.51 -3.27
N ALA A 121 -14.70 -27.94 -3.35
CA ALA A 121 -15.14 -29.22 -2.80
C ALA A 121 -14.31 -30.41 -3.32
N LYS A 122 -14.06 -30.45 -4.63
CA LYS A 122 -13.26 -31.51 -5.27
C LYS A 122 -11.80 -31.50 -4.82
N GLN A 123 -11.22 -30.32 -4.57
CA GLN A 123 -9.86 -30.17 -4.07
C GLN A 123 -9.77 -30.68 -2.61
N PHE A 124 -10.72 -30.28 -1.76
CA PHE A 124 -10.77 -30.73 -0.37
C PHE A 124 -10.96 -32.24 -0.23
N LYS A 125 -11.73 -32.88 -1.12
CA LYS A 125 -11.87 -34.34 -1.12
C LYS A 125 -10.53 -35.08 -1.25
N LYS A 126 -9.58 -34.54 -2.02
CA LYS A 126 -8.24 -35.14 -2.15
C LYS A 126 -7.42 -35.03 -0.87
N HIS A 127 -7.62 -33.95 -0.12
CA HIS A 127 -6.92 -33.68 1.13
C HIS A 127 -7.47 -34.53 2.28
N GLU A 128 -8.77 -34.82 2.29
CA GLU A 128 -9.42 -35.71 3.27
C GLU A 128 -8.79 -37.11 3.33
N GLU A 129 -8.19 -37.58 2.24
CA GLU A 129 -7.50 -38.88 2.18
C GLU A 129 -6.10 -38.86 2.80
N ARG A 130 -5.51 -37.67 3.02
CA ARG A 130 -4.09 -37.49 3.33
C ARG A 130 -3.83 -36.75 4.64
N GLU A 131 -4.76 -35.92 5.06
CA GLU A 131 -4.61 -35.03 6.22
C GLU A 131 -5.59 -35.39 7.32
N ASP A 132 -5.21 -35.10 8.56
CA ASP A 132 -6.03 -35.36 9.72
C ASP A 132 -7.22 -34.38 9.82
N GLN A 133 -8.20 -34.75 10.65
CA GLN A 133 -9.42 -33.97 10.82
C GLN A 133 -9.16 -32.55 11.34
N GLN A 134 -8.15 -32.35 12.19
CA GLN A 134 -7.83 -31.04 12.76
C GLN A 134 -7.26 -30.11 11.69
N THR A 135 -6.35 -30.61 10.85
CA THR A 135 -5.81 -29.88 9.69
C THR A 135 -6.93 -29.47 8.74
N MET A 136 -7.83 -30.40 8.41
CA MET A 136 -8.96 -30.15 7.52
C MET A 136 -9.91 -29.07 8.06
N VAL A 137 -10.19 -29.08 9.38
CA VAL A 137 -11.01 -28.05 10.04
C VAL A 137 -10.34 -26.69 9.96
N SER A 138 -9.03 -26.61 10.26
CA SER A 138 -8.26 -25.36 10.21
C SER A 138 -8.26 -24.75 8.80
N TRP A 139 -7.99 -25.55 7.77
CA TRP A 139 -7.98 -25.10 6.38
C TRP A 139 -9.35 -24.59 5.92
N ARG A 140 -10.42 -25.32 6.25
CA ARG A 140 -11.80 -24.87 5.94
C ARG A 140 -12.09 -23.53 6.61
N GLN A 141 -11.78 -23.42 7.90
CA GLN A 141 -12.05 -22.21 8.66
C GLN A 141 -11.26 -21.02 8.12
N ALA A 142 -10.00 -21.21 7.73
CA ALA A 142 -9.17 -20.15 7.19
C ALA A 142 -9.73 -19.59 5.86
N LEU A 143 -10.20 -20.46 4.95
CA LEU A 143 -10.88 -20.02 3.72
C LEU A 143 -12.21 -19.30 3.98
N VAL A 144 -13.00 -19.78 4.95
CA VAL A 144 -14.26 -19.11 5.35
C VAL A 144 -13.96 -17.70 5.84
N SER A 145 -12.99 -17.56 6.76
CA SER A 145 -12.61 -16.28 7.35
C SER A 145 -12.04 -15.33 6.30
N LEU A 146 -11.14 -15.81 5.42
CA LEU A 146 -10.60 -15.00 4.33
C LEU A 146 -11.70 -14.49 3.40
N ALA A 147 -12.65 -15.35 3.03
CA ALA A 147 -13.78 -14.98 2.18
C ALA A 147 -14.80 -14.05 2.87
N ALA A 148 -14.72 -13.86 4.18
CA ALA A 148 -15.53 -12.90 4.92
C ALA A 148 -14.91 -11.49 4.93
N ILE A 149 -13.60 -11.37 4.69
CA ILE A 149 -12.91 -10.08 4.59
C ILE A 149 -13.27 -9.43 3.25
N SER A 150 -13.53 -8.12 3.27
CA SER A 150 -13.76 -7.34 2.05
C SER A 150 -12.49 -7.29 1.21
N GLY A 151 -12.51 -7.93 0.04
CA GLY A 151 -11.38 -8.04 -0.89
C GLY A 151 -11.67 -7.47 -2.27
N GLN A 152 -10.68 -7.56 -3.16
CA GLN A 152 -10.81 -7.19 -4.57
C GLN A 152 -11.16 -8.43 -5.39
N CYS A 153 -12.23 -8.41 -6.19
CA CYS A 153 -12.52 -9.49 -7.14
C CYS A 153 -12.06 -9.09 -8.53
N LEU A 154 -11.32 -9.94 -9.23
CA LEU A 154 -10.80 -9.64 -10.58
C LEU A 154 -11.89 -9.16 -11.55
N ARG A 155 -13.09 -9.72 -11.44
CA ARG A 155 -14.25 -9.39 -12.30
C ARG A 155 -14.72 -7.94 -12.17
N ASP A 156 -14.37 -7.27 -11.08
CA ASP A 156 -14.72 -5.87 -10.84
C ASP A 156 -13.75 -4.91 -11.57
N TRP A 157 -12.66 -5.44 -12.15
CA TRP A 157 -11.59 -4.67 -12.75
C TRP A 157 -11.51 -4.88 -14.27
N LYS A 158 -11.27 -3.77 -14.98
CA LYS A 158 -11.15 -3.77 -16.44
C LYS A 158 -9.86 -4.47 -16.93
N ASP A 159 -8.79 -4.36 -16.15
CA ASP A 159 -7.48 -4.94 -16.41
C ASP A 159 -6.68 -5.11 -15.11
N ASP A 160 -5.70 -6.01 -15.14
CA ASP A 160 -4.82 -6.31 -13.99
C ASP A 160 -4.01 -5.10 -13.52
N SER A 161 -3.69 -4.16 -14.41
CA SER A 161 -2.87 -2.99 -14.07
C SER A 161 -3.58 -2.10 -13.06
N LYS A 162 -4.86 -1.79 -13.29
CA LYS A 162 -5.66 -0.99 -12.37
C LYS A 162 -5.85 -1.67 -11.02
N LEU A 163 -6.06 -2.99 -11.03
CA LEU A 163 -6.12 -3.78 -9.80
C LEU A 163 -4.81 -3.65 -9.00
N VAL A 164 -3.66 -3.78 -9.66
CA VAL A 164 -2.33 -3.65 -9.03
C VAL A 164 -2.11 -2.24 -8.47
N GLU A 165 -2.47 -1.20 -9.21
CA GLU A 165 -2.35 0.19 -8.75
C GLU A 165 -3.20 0.43 -7.50
N GLU A 166 -4.46 0.01 -7.50
CA GLU A 166 -5.36 0.22 -6.36
C GLU A 166 -4.94 -0.59 -5.12
N VAL A 167 -4.53 -1.85 -5.31
CA VAL A 167 -4.02 -2.68 -4.20
C VAL A 167 -2.76 -2.08 -3.61
N THR A 168 -1.81 -1.64 -4.45
CA THR A 168 -0.57 -0.99 -4.00
C THR A 168 -0.90 0.28 -3.21
N LYS A 169 -1.78 1.12 -3.75
CA LYS A 169 -2.23 2.36 -3.08
C LYS A 169 -2.88 2.06 -1.73
N LYS A 170 -3.83 1.12 -1.67
CA LYS A 170 -4.50 0.70 -0.43
C LYS A 170 -3.50 0.18 0.60
N THR A 171 -2.55 -0.65 0.17
CA THR A 171 -1.50 -1.21 1.03
C THR A 171 -0.62 -0.10 1.60
N PHE A 172 -0.20 0.84 0.75
CA PHE A 172 0.58 2.00 1.17
C PHE A 172 -0.18 2.83 2.21
N MET A 173 -1.47 3.12 1.97
CA MET A 173 -2.30 3.88 2.92
C MET A 173 -2.41 3.18 4.27
N LEU A 174 -2.63 1.85 4.29
CA LEU A 174 -2.72 1.07 5.53
C LEU A 174 -1.42 1.12 6.36
N LEU A 175 -0.26 1.04 5.70
CA LEU A 175 1.03 1.03 6.37
C LEU A 175 1.45 2.41 6.91
N PHE A 176 1.02 3.46 6.22
CA PHE A 176 1.59 4.79 6.39
C PHE A 176 0.63 5.84 6.92
N SER A 177 -0.59 5.43 7.30
CA SER A 177 -1.63 6.31 7.86
C SER A 177 -1.29 6.97 9.21
N ALA A 178 -0.07 6.86 9.74
CA ALA A 178 0.31 7.51 11.01
C ALA A 178 1.79 7.94 11.19
N ARG A 179 2.77 7.55 10.36
CA ARG A 179 4.19 8.00 10.48
C ARG A 179 4.90 8.00 9.12
N PRO A 180 5.82 8.94 8.83
CA PRO A 180 6.63 8.92 7.61
C PRO A 180 7.65 7.77 7.62
N PRO A 181 7.94 7.13 6.47
CA PRO A 181 9.07 6.21 6.37
C PRO A 181 10.40 6.99 6.50
N PRO A 182 11.39 6.46 7.23
CA PRO A 182 12.76 6.94 7.16
C PRO A 182 13.28 6.74 5.74
N LEU A 183 13.79 7.83 5.18
CA LEU A 183 14.36 7.92 3.83
C LEU A 183 15.40 6.82 3.58
N LEU A 184 15.11 5.90 2.65
CA LEU A 184 16.14 5.06 2.06
C LEU A 184 15.98 4.95 0.53
N LEU A 185 17.00 5.47 -0.14
CA LEU A 185 17.53 5.14 -1.46
C LEU A 185 16.89 5.79 -2.70
N SER A 186 17.81 6.03 -3.65
CA SER A 186 17.93 7.11 -4.62
C SER A 186 16.88 7.20 -5.74
N ASN A 187 15.90 6.30 -5.81
CA ASN A 187 14.85 6.34 -6.84
C ASN A 187 13.46 6.76 -6.30
N ILE A 188 13.36 7.03 -4.99
CA ILE A 188 12.11 7.41 -4.31
C ILE A 188 11.81 8.91 -4.44
N CYS A 189 12.77 9.76 -4.82
CA CYS A 189 12.57 11.21 -4.95
C CYS A 189 11.49 11.55 -6.00
N CYS A 190 11.53 10.88 -7.15
CA CYS A 190 10.51 11.06 -8.19
C CYS A 190 9.11 10.61 -7.73
N ILE A 191 8.98 9.44 -7.10
CA ILE A 191 7.66 8.88 -6.72
C ILE A 191 7.05 9.63 -5.52
N THR A 192 7.86 9.99 -4.51
CA THR A 192 7.40 10.88 -3.44
C THR A 192 6.97 12.23 -3.99
N SER A 193 7.65 12.76 -5.01
CA SER A 193 7.24 14.01 -5.64
C SER A 193 5.91 13.89 -6.38
N VAL A 194 5.66 12.81 -7.14
CA VAL A 194 4.38 12.58 -7.84
C VAL A 194 3.25 12.37 -6.83
N PHE A 195 3.51 11.64 -5.75
CA PHE A 195 2.54 11.48 -4.66
C PHE A 195 2.20 12.83 -4.00
N TYR A 196 3.21 13.62 -3.61
CA TYR A 196 2.97 14.94 -3.02
C TYR A 196 2.32 15.89 -4.01
N MET A 197 2.63 15.80 -5.31
CA MET A 197 1.92 16.55 -6.34
C MET A 197 0.42 16.22 -6.34
N ASN A 198 0.04 14.94 -6.29
CA ASN A 198 -1.36 14.54 -6.27
C ASN A 198 -2.09 15.01 -5.00
N VAL A 199 -1.44 14.88 -3.84
CA VAL A 199 -2.01 15.36 -2.56
C VAL A 199 -2.10 16.88 -2.51
N ILE A 200 -1.08 17.60 -3.00
CA ILE A 200 -1.10 19.06 -3.10
C ILE A 200 -2.16 19.52 -4.11
N ASP A 201 -2.37 18.80 -5.21
CA ASP A 201 -3.44 19.08 -6.18
C ASP A 201 -4.83 18.92 -5.55
N GLU A 202 -5.04 17.89 -4.74
CA GLU A 202 -6.29 17.67 -4.00
C GLU A 202 -6.56 18.78 -2.98
N VAL A 203 -5.55 19.11 -2.17
CA VAL A 203 -5.63 20.19 -1.18
C VAL A 203 -5.84 21.53 -1.88
N PHE A 204 -5.14 21.79 -2.98
CA PHE A 204 -5.33 22.98 -3.80
C PHE A 204 -6.78 23.13 -4.26
N ARG A 205 -7.37 22.08 -4.84
CA ARG A 205 -8.77 22.11 -5.30
C ARG A 205 -9.73 22.41 -4.15
N THR A 206 -9.51 21.79 -3.00
CA THR A 206 -10.36 22.01 -1.82
C THR A 206 -10.21 23.41 -1.26
N LEU A 207 -8.98 23.94 -1.17
CA LEU A 207 -8.73 25.32 -0.72
C LEU A 207 -9.31 26.36 -1.69
N VAL A 208 -9.26 26.12 -2.99
CA VAL A 208 -9.93 27.00 -3.98
C VAL A 208 -11.43 27.08 -3.67
N GLU A 209 -12.08 25.94 -3.39
CA GLU A 209 -13.50 25.91 -3.06
C GLU A 209 -13.80 26.61 -1.72
N GLN A 210 -12.99 26.34 -0.69
CA GLN A 210 -13.13 26.92 0.65
C GLN A 210 -12.87 28.43 0.72
N MET A 211 -12.28 29.03 -0.31
CA MET A 211 -11.90 30.45 -0.34
C MET A 211 -12.74 31.27 -1.33
N LYS A 212 -13.66 30.64 -2.08
CA LYS A 212 -14.52 31.31 -3.08
C LYS A 212 -15.42 32.40 -2.51
N ASP A 213 -15.84 32.27 -1.26
CA ASP A 213 -16.70 33.22 -0.54
C ASP A 213 -15.93 34.46 -0.04
N ILE A 214 -14.60 34.41 -0.02
CA ILE A 214 -13.76 35.51 0.47
C ILE A 214 -13.27 36.35 -0.72
N LYS A 215 -13.79 37.57 -0.83
CA LYS A 215 -13.44 38.49 -1.91
C LYS A 215 -11.95 38.87 -1.84
N GLY A 216 -11.23 38.66 -2.94
CA GLY A 216 -9.79 38.98 -3.03
C GLY A 216 -8.86 37.84 -2.65
N SER A 217 -9.39 36.67 -2.29
CA SER A 217 -8.60 35.46 -2.09
C SER A 217 -8.02 34.95 -3.41
N LYS A 218 -6.77 34.47 -3.37
CA LYS A 218 -6.11 33.83 -4.51
C LYS A 218 -5.38 32.61 -4.01
N VAL A 219 -5.66 31.45 -4.61
CA VAL A 219 -4.94 30.21 -4.33
C VAL A 219 -4.16 29.83 -5.59
N GLU A 220 -2.86 29.53 -5.44
CA GLU A 220 -1.98 29.10 -6.52
C GLU A 220 -1.40 27.72 -6.22
N ASN A 221 -1.09 26.96 -7.27
CA ASN A 221 -0.45 25.66 -7.19
C ASN A 221 0.93 25.71 -7.86
N HIS A 222 1.97 25.47 -7.07
CA HIS A 222 3.36 25.40 -7.52
C HIS A 222 3.90 23.96 -7.49
N LYS A 223 3.05 22.97 -7.78
CA LYS A 223 3.31 21.52 -7.81
C LYS A 223 3.51 20.88 -6.43
N LEU A 224 4.50 21.35 -5.66
CA LEU A 224 4.79 20.86 -4.30
C LEU A 224 4.43 21.88 -3.23
N CYS A 225 3.69 22.92 -3.60
CA CYS A 225 3.25 23.96 -2.69
C CYS A 225 1.92 24.50 -3.18
N ALA A 226 0.91 24.50 -2.30
CA ALA A 226 -0.32 25.27 -2.51
C ALA A 226 -0.22 26.57 -1.70
N SER A 227 -0.37 27.71 -2.37
CA SER A 227 -0.17 29.04 -1.79
C SER A 227 -1.49 29.78 -1.72
N VAL A 228 -1.94 30.14 -0.52
CA VAL A 228 -3.13 30.98 -0.29
C VAL A 228 -2.68 32.40 0.01
N TYR A 229 -2.89 33.31 -0.94
CA TYR A 229 -2.56 34.72 -0.81
C TYR A 229 -3.70 35.49 -0.17
N TYR A 230 -3.36 36.30 0.84
CA TYR A 230 -4.30 37.16 1.55
C TYR A 230 -3.91 38.64 1.50
N ARG A 231 -3.08 39.02 0.51
CA ARG A 231 -2.59 40.40 0.34
C ARG A 231 -3.70 41.42 0.05
N ASN A 232 -4.74 41.00 -0.66
CA ASN A 232 -5.83 41.86 -1.13
C ASN A 232 -7.12 41.64 -0.32
N ILE A 233 -7.00 41.07 0.88
CA ILE A 233 -8.12 40.74 1.77
C ILE A 233 -8.08 41.67 2.97
N ASP A 234 -9.25 42.07 3.46
CA ASP A 234 -9.41 42.87 4.67
C ASP A 234 -8.76 42.16 5.88
N GLU A 235 -8.05 42.92 6.71
CA GLU A 235 -7.24 42.37 7.82
C GLU A 235 -8.10 41.62 8.84
N LYS A 236 -9.38 41.98 8.97
CA LYS A 236 -10.33 41.29 9.84
C LYS A 236 -10.59 39.84 9.45
N ASP A 237 -10.42 39.50 8.17
CA ASP A 237 -10.72 38.18 7.62
C ASP A 237 -9.49 37.27 7.58
N TRP A 238 -8.28 37.79 7.88
CA TRP A 238 -7.05 36.99 7.89
C TRP A 238 -7.07 35.81 8.88
N PRO A 239 -7.57 35.95 10.13
CA PRO A 239 -7.65 34.83 11.06
C PRO A 239 -8.59 33.73 10.56
N VAL A 240 -9.69 34.11 9.89
CA VAL A 240 -10.67 33.16 9.34
C VAL A 240 -10.02 32.27 8.28
N ILE A 241 -9.20 32.87 7.39
CA ILE A 241 -8.46 32.12 6.36
C ILE A 241 -7.46 31.17 6.99
N ALA A 242 -6.66 31.67 7.95
CA ALA A 242 -5.67 30.85 8.64
C ALA A 242 -6.31 29.65 9.33
N GLN A 243 -7.46 29.86 9.98
CA GLN A 243 -8.22 28.81 10.64
C GLN A 243 -8.76 27.78 9.65
N ARG A 244 -9.36 28.22 8.53
CA ARG A 244 -9.88 27.30 7.49
C ARG A 244 -8.78 26.42 6.89
N VAL A 245 -7.63 27.02 6.55
CA VAL A 245 -6.48 26.26 6.04
C VAL A 245 -5.99 25.29 7.12
N HIS A 246 -5.83 25.75 8.35
CA HIS A 246 -5.37 24.91 9.45
C HIS A 246 -6.30 23.72 9.74
N ASP A 247 -7.61 23.94 9.78
CA ASP A 247 -8.60 22.88 10.02
C ASP A 247 -8.66 21.87 8.88
N HIS A 248 -8.51 22.31 7.63
CA HIS A 248 -8.40 21.39 6.51
C HIS A 248 -7.13 20.53 6.59
N LEU A 249 -6.00 21.14 6.98
CA LEU A 249 -4.72 20.44 7.11
C LEU A 249 -4.65 19.43 8.26
N LYS A 250 -5.57 19.46 9.24
CA LYS A 250 -5.66 18.41 10.28
C LYS A 250 -5.87 17.01 9.68
N GLN A 251 -6.45 16.93 8.48
CA GLN A 251 -6.67 15.68 7.75
C GLN A 251 -5.39 15.18 7.04
N TYR A 252 -4.36 16.03 6.93
CA TYR A 252 -3.13 15.76 6.17
C TYR A 252 -1.89 15.95 7.06
N PRO A 253 -1.56 15.01 7.97
CA PRO A 253 -0.47 15.14 8.94
C PRO A 253 0.93 15.22 8.32
N ARG A 254 1.07 14.98 7.01
CA ARG A 254 2.32 15.07 6.24
C ARG A 254 2.48 16.39 5.50
N LEU A 255 1.51 17.30 5.62
CA LEU A 255 1.61 18.65 5.14
C LEU A 255 1.85 19.57 6.32
N ARG A 256 2.71 20.56 6.13
CA ARG A 256 2.92 21.67 7.06
C ARG A 256 2.40 22.94 6.44
N LEU A 257 1.87 23.79 7.31
CA LEU A 257 1.58 25.17 6.99
C LEU A 257 2.83 26.00 7.30
N THR A 258 3.33 26.74 6.31
CA THR A 258 4.37 27.75 6.48
C THR A 258 3.82 29.13 6.15
N HIS A 259 4.40 30.16 6.77
CA HIS A 259 3.97 31.55 6.56
C HIS A 259 5.00 32.29 5.74
N GLY A 260 4.55 32.92 4.66
CA GLY A 260 5.34 33.85 3.86
C GLY A 260 4.79 35.28 3.96
N ARG A 261 5.30 36.18 3.11
CA ARG A 261 4.91 37.59 3.11
C ARG A 261 3.49 37.78 2.55
N LYS A 262 2.50 37.78 3.44
CA LYS A 262 1.06 37.80 3.14
C LYS A 262 0.58 36.59 2.30
N VAL A 263 1.13 35.41 2.61
CA VAL A 263 0.78 34.13 1.98
C VAL A 263 0.87 33.00 3.00
N LEU A 264 -0.07 32.06 2.94
CA LEU A 264 -0.02 30.78 3.65
C LEU A 264 0.39 29.70 2.65
N GLU A 265 1.41 28.93 2.98
CA GLU A 265 1.98 27.93 2.08
C GLU A 265 1.79 26.54 2.68
N VAL A 266 1.05 25.71 1.98
CA VAL A 266 0.90 24.30 2.31
C VAL A 266 1.99 23.54 1.59
N ARG A 267 2.87 22.89 2.35
CA ARG A 267 4.03 22.19 1.82
C ARG A 267 4.16 20.80 2.44
N PRO A 268 4.68 19.81 1.70
CA PRO A 268 5.12 18.56 2.29
C PRO A 268 6.13 18.75 3.43
N VAL A 269 6.04 17.91 4.45
CA VAL A 269 7.10 17.77 5.46
C VAL A 269 8.19 16.88 4.87
N ILE A 270 9.22 17.49 4.28
CA ILE A 270 10.36 16.80 3.68
C ILE A 270 11.66 17.34 4.28
N ASP A 271 12.56 16.44 4.68
CA ASP A 271 13.94 16.77 5.05
C ASP A 271 14.79 17.02 3.80
N TRP A 272 14.81 18.27 3.35
CA TRP A 272 15.65 18.76 2.27
C TRP A 272 17.07 19.04 2.76
N ASN A 273 18.02 18.20 2.37
CA ASN A 273 19.45 18.50 2.35
C ASN A 273 19.82 19.04 0.97
N ARG A 274 20.60 20.14 0.91
CA ARG A 274 20.84 20.98 -0.28
C ARG A 274 21.29 20.21 -1.53
N GLY A 275 22.00 19.08 -1.39
CA GLY A 275 22.41 18.24 -2.52
C GLY A 275 21.24 17.62 -3.29
N ARG A 276 20.19 17.16 -2.60
CA ARG A 276 19.04 16.48 -3.22
C ARG A 276 18.07 17.43 -3.93
N ALA A 277 18.14 18.73 -3.67
CA ALA A 277 17.37 19.73 -4.40
C ALA A 277 17.84 19.88 -5.85
N VAL A 278 19.14 19.67 -6.09
CA VAL A 278 19.75 19.76 -7.42
C VAL A 278 19.38 18.54 -8.25
N ASP A 279 19.43 17.34 -7.67
CA ASP A 279 19.00 16.10 -8.35
C ASP A 279 17.51 16.17 -8.77
N PHE A 280 16.65 16.69 -7.89
CA PHE A 280 15.24 16.94 -8.19
C PHE A 280 15.01 17.94 -9.34
N LEU A 281 15.87 18.96 -9.46
CA LEU A 281 15.80 19.95 -10.55
C LEU A 281 16.25 19.34 -11.89
N LEU A 282 17.24 18.46 -11.87
CA LEU A 282 17.79 17.81 -13.05
C LEU A 282 16.87 16.69 -13.60
N GLU A 283 16.12 16.01 -12.73
CA GLU A 283 15.23 14.90 -13.11
C GLU A 283 13.80 15.34 -13.53
N SER A 284 13.47 16.62 -13.51
CA SER A 284 12.15 17.11 -13.94
C SER A 284 12.06 17.22 -15.48
N PRO A 285 11.30 16.36 -16.19
CA PRO A 285 11.22 16.38 -17.66
C PRO A 285 10.55 17.63 -18.24
N ARG A 286 9.94 18.47 -17.41
CA ARG A 286 9.23 19.70 -17.83
C ARG A 286 10.07 20.97 -17.82
N MET A 287 11.36 20.94 -17.44
CA MET A 287 12.23 22.13 -17.48
C MET A 287 13.27 22.12 -18.60
N HIS A 288 13.40 21.02 -19.36
CA HIS A 288 14.29 20.97 -20.53
C HIS A 288 13.92 21.98 -21.63
N ASN A 289 12.73 22.58 -21.58
CA ASN A 289 12.29 23.61 -22.52
C ASN A 289 12.41 25.07 -22.01
N ASN A 290 12.85 25.31 -20.78
CA ASN A 290 12.96 26.67 -20.22
C ASN A 290 14.40 27.07 -19.82
N LEU A 291 15.41 26.33 -20.25
CA LEU A 291 16.84 26.69 -20.07
C LEU A 291 17.57 26.93 -21.40
N LEU A 292 16.83 27.07 -22.50
CA LEU A 292 17.34 27.56 -23.78
C LEU A 292 16.42 28.65 -24.33
N VAL A 293 16.39 29.81 -23.66
CA VAL A 293 16.45 31.18 -24.23
C VAL A 293 16.92 32.11 -23.11
#